data_AF-A0A553IHP2-F1
#
_entry.id   AF-A0A553IHP2-F1
#
_cell.length_a   1.000
_cell.length_b   1.000
_cell.length_c   1.000
_cell.angle_alpha   90.00
_cell.angle_beta   90.00
_cell.angle_gamma   90.00
#
_symmetry.space_group_name_H-M   'P 1'
#
loop_
_entity.id
_entity.type
_entity.pdbx_description
1 polymer ?
#
loop_
_entity_poly.entity_id
_entity_poly.type
_entity_poly.pdbx_seq_one_letter_code
_entity_poly.pdbx_strand_id
1 'polypeptide(L)'
;MRKYITFSIIMITLVAILIYLYLPKKGLDEILVVPESHYILFEQDKTISMKYFSTKKDILDEQMILSTFIYNADETIKFQIEEVYIDTYHNEQYQDKTYYGYELILKLPEIDATYLMDKLYIKLNYHHDVYEFFAGRLYVEYPEQQANHIHWYGIEGIKDDLPRLFQIIVDVALKTEIDTIYVGPDETPFHLGLDNIIIQVLPNDYLFSTTFVKVITSEGITYLPYFSYFVNYELLSARLHHNYVIY
;
A
#
# COMPACT_ATOMS: atom_id res chain seq x y z
N MET A 1 -11.24 -4.46 -68.43
CA MET A 1 -11.72 -3.48 -67.42
C MET A 1 -12.43 -4.12 -66.24
N ARG A 2 -13.49 -4.94 -66.40
CA ARG A 2 -14.19 -5.60 -65.26
C ARG A 2 -13.28 -6.38 -64.30
N LYS A 3 -12.33 -7.18 -64.82
CA LYS A 3 -11.39 -7.96 -63.98
C LYS A 3 -10.49 -7.10 -63.08
N TYR A 4 -10.09 -5.91 -63.55
CA TYR A 4 -9.28 -4.97 -62.77
C TYR A 4 -10.12 -4.31 -61.67
N ILE A 5 -11.39 -3.99 -61.94
CA ILE A 5 -12.32 -3.46 -60.94
C ILE A 5 -12.55 -4.50 -59.83
N THR A 6 -12.79 -5.75 -60.19
CA THR A 6 -12.98 -6.84 -59.20
C THR A 6 -11.71 -7.06 -58.37
N PHE A 7 -10.53 -7.04 -59.00
CA PHE A 7 -9.25 -7.17 -58.29
C PHE A 7 -8.99 -6.00 -57.34
N SER A 8 -9.28 -4.75 -57.76
CA SER A 8 -9.13 -3.58 -56.91
C SER A 8 -10.06 -3.61 -55.70
N ILE A 9 -11.31 -4.05 -55.87
CA ILE A 9 -12.25 -4.19 -54.74
C ILE A 9 -11.71 -5.21 -53.75
N ILE A 10 -11.26 -6.38 -54.22
CA ILE A 10 -10.69 -7.43 -53.36
C ILE A 10 -9.48 -6.90 -52.58
N MET A 11 -8.56 -6.19 -53.26
CA MET A 11 -7.38 -5.62 -52.61
C MET A 11 -7.74 -4.57 -51.55
N ILE A 12 -8.69 -3.67 -51.83
CA ILE A 12 -9.16 -2.68 -50.86
C ILE A 12 -9.77 -3.36 -49.63
N THR A 13 -10.59 -4.40 -49.83
CA THR A 13 -11.18 -5.15 -48.72
C THR A 13 -10.11 -5.87 -47.89
N LEU A 14 -9.10 -6.46 -48.53
CA LEU A 14 -8.01 -7.17 -47.85
C LEU A 14 -7.14 -6.21 -47.02
N VAL A 15 -6.84 -5.02 -47.57
CA VAL A 15 -6.14 -3.95 -46.85
C VAL A 15 -6.97 -3.43 -45.68
N ALA A 16 -8.28 -3.25 -45.85
CA ALA A 16 -9.17 -2.83 -44.76
C ALA A 16 -9.25 -3.88 -43.63
N ILE A 17 -9.27 -5.18 -43.98
CA ILE A 17 -9.23 -6.27 -42.99
C ILE A 17 -7.87 -6.28 -42.26
N LEU A 18 -6.76 -6.11 -42.98
CA LEU A 18 -5.43 -6.00 -42.37
C LEU A 18 -5.34 -4.81 -41.41
N ILE A 19 -5.83 -3.63 -41.81
CA ILE A 19 -5.90 -2.45 -40.94
C ILE A 19 -6.77 -2.76 -39.72
N TYR A 20 -7.91 -3.42 -39.87
CA TYR A 20 -8.78 -3.79 -38.75
C TYR A 20 -8.13 -4.78 -37.78
N LEU A 21 -7.38 -5.76 -38.29
CA LEU A 21 -6.66 -6.75 -37.46
C LEU A 21 -5.44 -6.15 -36.76
N TYR A 22 -4.81 -5.13 -37.36
CA TYR A 22 -3.65 -4.41 -36.81
C TYR A 22 -4.02 -3.13 -36.05
N LEU A 23 -5.28 -2.69 -36.09
CA LEU A 23 -5.77 -1.68 -35.17
C LEU A 23 -5.53 -2.24 -33.77
N PRO A 24 -4.76 -1.53 -32.92
CA PRO A 24 -4.62 -1.95 -31.54
C PRO A 24 -6.04 -2.03 -30.98
N LYS A 25 -6.49 -3.25 -30.67
CA LYS A 25 -7.68 -3.40 -29.84
C LYS A 25 -7.36 -2.56 -28.61
N LYS A 26 -8.20 -1.58 -28.30
CA LYS A 26 -8.12 -0.86 -27.02
C LYS A 26 -8.19 -1.95 -25.95
N GLY A 27 -7.01 -2.39 -25.49
CA GLY A 27 -6.91 -3.16 -24.28
C GLY A 27 -7.46 -2.27 -23.19
N LEU A 28 -8.28 -2.83 -22.33
CA LEU A 28 -8.57 -2.20 -21.06
C LEU A 28 -7.22 -2.06 -20.35
N ASP A 29 -6.84 -0.82 -20.02
CA ASP A 29 -5.58 -0.58 -19.32
C ASP A 29 -5.77 -1.07 -17.88
N GLU A 30 -5.10 -2.17 -17.55
CA GLU A 30 -5.22 -2.82 -16.24
C GLU A 30 -4.17 -2.27 -15.28
N ILE A 31 -4.60 -2.09 -14.03
CA ILE A 31 -3.72 -1.83 -12.90
C ILE A 31 -3.90 -2.94 -11.86
N LEU A 32 -2.79 -3.41 -11.32
CA LEU A 32 -2.73 -4.31 -10.18
C LEU A 32 -2.41 -3.49 -8.95
N VAL A 33 -3.37 -3.33 -8.05
CA VAL A 33 -3.19 -2.61 -6.77
C VAL A 33 -2.81 -3.61 -5.70
N VAL A 34 -1.77 -3.32 -4.92
CA VAL A 34 -1.34 -4.13 -3.78
C VAL A 34 -1.86 -3.48 -2.49
N PRO A 35 -2.88 -4.05 -1.82
CA PRO A 35 -3.41 -3.50 -0.57
C PRO A 35 -2.40 -3.67 0.56
N GLU A 36 -2.32 -2.70 1.47
CA GLU A 36 -1.37 -2.71 2.60
C GLU A 36 -2.05 -2.30 3.91
N SER A 37 -1.59 -2.88 5.03
CA SER A 37 -1.99 -2.44 6.37
C SER A 37 -1.07 -1.31 6.82
N HIS A 38 -1.61 -0.09 6.81
CA HIS A 38 -0.91 1.12 7.23
C HIS A 38 -1.16 1.38 8.73
N TYR A 39 -0.17 1.06 9.57
CA TYR A 39 -0.22 1.33 11.00
C TYR A 39 0.70 2.52 11.31
N ILE A 40 0.10 3.68 11.51
CA ILE A 40 0.81 4.95 11.62
C ILE A 40 0.75 5.46 13.05
N LEU A 41 1.92 5.67 13.64
CA LEU A 41 2.06 6.57 14.78
C LEU A 41 2.16 7.98 14.21
N PHE A 42 1.16 8.82 14.49
CA PHE A 42 1.05 10.13 13.88
C PHE A 42 2.16 11.06 14.38
N GLU A 43 2.91 11.59 13.44
CA GLU A 43 3.77 12.78 13.60
C GLU A 43 3.35 13.76 12.50
N GLN A 44 3.81 15.02 12.54
CA GLN A 44 3.45 15.97 11.46
C GLN A 44 3.86 15.42 10.07
N ASP A 45 3.04 15.72 9.06
CA ASP A 45 3.27 15.36 7.65
C ASP A 45 3.30 13.85 7.32
N LYS A 46 2.57 13.00 8.05
CA LYS A 46 2.47 11.57 7.69
C LYS A 46 1.65 11.34 6.42
N THR A 47 2.13 10.40 5.62
CA THR A 47 1.52 9.95 4.38
C THR A 47 1.18 8.47 4.46
N ILE A 48 0.21 8.04 3.64
CA ILE A 48 0.02 6.63 3.26
C ILE A 48 0.38 6.47 1.79
N SER A 49 0.79 5.28 1.36
CA SER A 49 1.06 4.99 -0.04
C SER A 49 0.28 3.77 -0.52
N MET A 50 -0.36 3.89 -1.67
CA MET A 50 -0.98 2.76 -2.37
C MET A 50 -0.07 2.35 -3.52
N LYS A 51 0.49 1.15 -3.44
CA LYS A 51 1.36 0.60 -4.50
C LYS A 51 0.50 0.00 -5.61
N TYR A 52 0.83 0.34 -6.85
CA TYR A 52 0.14 -0.21 -8.02
C TYR A 52 1.09 -0.46 -9.18
N PHE A 53 0.70 -1.39 -10.05
CA PHE A 53 1.52 -1.87 -11.14
C PHE A 53 0.72 -1.93 -12.45
N SER A 54 1.33 -1.54 -13.57
CA SER A 54 0.71 -1.67 -14.88
C SER A 54 1.69 -2.09 -15.95
N THR A 55 1.21 -2.75 -17.00
CA THR A 55 2.00 -3.02 -18.21
C THR A 55 2.24 -1.77 -19.06
N LYS A 56 1.52 -0.68 -18.77
CA LYS A 56 1.66 0.62 -19.43
C LYS A 56 2.34 1.60 -18.48
N LYS A 57 3.34 2.31 -18.99
CA LYS A 57 3.98 3.40 -18.26
C LYS A 57 3.02 4.57 -18.09
N ASP A 58 3.11 5.19 -16.92
CA ASP A 58 2.48 6.46 -16.56
C ASP A 58 0.96 6.38 -16.80
N ILE A 59 0.37 5.25 -16.37
CA ILE A 59 -1.05 4.94 -16.53
C ILE A 59 -1.96 5.95 -15.81
N LEU A 60 -1.47 6.51 -14.71
CA LEU A 60 -2.08 7.60 -13.97
C LEU A 60 -1.15 8.81 -14.03
N ASP A 61 -1.73 9.97 -14.34
CA ASP A 61 -1.07 11.28 -14.31
C ASP A 61 -1.64 12.09 -13.14
N GLU A 62 -0.76 12.56 -12.24
CA GLU A 62 -1.12 13.37 -11.08
C GLU A 62 -1.94 14.61 -11.48
N GLN A 63 -1.65 15.21 -12.63
CA GLN A 63 -2.34 16.42 -13.12
C GLN A 63 -3.80 16.17 -13.51
N MET A 64 -4.18 14.90 -13.72
CA MET A 64 -5.55 14.52 -14.05
C MET A 64 -6.39 14.17 -12.81
N ILE A 65 -5.79 14.17 -11.62
CA ILE A 65 -6.48 13.91 -10.36
C ILE A 65 -7.22 15.19 -9.94
N LEU A 66 -8.55 15.14 -9.93
CA LEU A 66 -9.38 16.28 -9.55
C LEU A 66 -9.64 16.33 -8.04
N SER A 67 -9.80 15.16 -7.41
CA SER A 67 -9.96 15.02 -5.97
C SER A 67 -9.80 13.56 -5.55
N THR A 68 -9.36 13.37 -4.31
CA THR A 68 -9.15 12.06 -3.72
C THR A 68 -9.82 11.97 -2.36
N PHE A 69 -10.44 10.83 -2.07
CA PHE A 69 -11.04 10.54 -0.78
C PHE A 69 -10.54 9.21 -0.24
N ILE A 70 -10.35 9.13 1.07
CA ILE A 70 -10.19 7.86 1.79
C ILE A 70 -11.39 7.60 2.67
N TYR A 71 -11.82 6.35 2.77
CA TYR A 71 -12.96 5.97 3.59
C TYR A 71 -12.93 4.50 3.97
N ASN A 72 -13.70 4.16 5.00
CA ASN A 72 -13.98 2.79 5.37
C ASN A 72 -15.19 2.21 4.62
N ALA A 73 -15.35 0.88 4.65
CA ALA A 73 -16.38 0.16 3.87
C ALA A 73 -17.83 0.63 4.08
N ASP A 74 -18.18 1.18 5.25
CA ASP A 74 -19.52 1.70 5.54
C ASP A 74 -19.63 3.23 5.41
N GLU A 75 -18.56 3.88 4.96
CA GLU A 75 -18.42 5.34 4.81
C GLU A 75 -18.67 6.15 6.09
N THR A 76 -18.59 5.54 7.28
CA THR A 76 -18.72 6.26 8.56
C THR A 76 -17.53 7.17 8.84
N ILE A 77 -16.35 6.81 8.33
CA ILE A 77 -15.14 7.63 8.36
C ILE A 77 -14.76 7.93 6.91
N LYS A 78 -14.71 9.21 6.56
CA LYS A 78 -14.39 9.67 5.20
C LYS A 78 -13.62 10.98 5.26
N PHE A 79 -12.49 11.01 4.58
CA PHE A 79 -11.65 12.20 4.49
C PHE A 79 -11.39 12.56 3.04
N GLN A 80 -11.36 13.86 2.78
CA GLN A 80 -10.81 14.38 1.54
C GLN A 80 -9.30 14.54 1.72
N ILE A 81 -8.54 14.08 0.72
CA ILE A 81 -7.09 14.24 0.69
C ILE A 81 -6.73 15.48 -0.12
N GLU A 82 -5.91 16.35 0.47
CA GLU A 82 -5.51 17.62 -0.14
C GLU A 82 -4.26 17.47 -1.01
N GLU A 83 -3.29 16.69 -0.55
CA GLU A 83 -2.01 16.49 -1.24
C GLU A 83 -1.88 15.04 -1.69
N VAL A 84 -1.74 14.86 -3.01
CA VAL A 84 -1.65 13.57 -3.68
C VAL A 84 -0.48 13.62 -4.65
N TYR A 85 0.42 12.64 -4.55
CA TYR A 85 1.59 12.53 -5.42
C TYR A 85 1.67 11.15 -6.05
N ILE A 86 2.25 11.08 -7.24
CA ILE A 86 2.60 9.80 -7.86
C ILE A 86 4.11 9.71 -8.03
N ASP A 87 4.73 8.76 -7.32
CA ASP A 87 6.15 8.46 -7.47
C ASP A 87 6.36 7.13 -8.19
N THR A 88 7.45 7.05 -8.94
CA THR A 88 7.89 5.79 -9.55
C THR A 88 8.43 4.85 -8.49
N TYR A 89 8.00 3.60 -8.56
CA TYR A 89 8.51 2.49 -7.76
C TYR A 89 9.39 1.57 -8.63
N HIS A 90 9.81 0.41 -8.11
CA HIS A 90 10.54 -0.55 -8.94
C HIS A 90 9.62 -1.28 -9.91
N ASN A 91 10.21 -1.80 -10.98
CA ASN A 91 9.51 -2.64 -11.96
C ASN A 91 9.62 -4.11 -11.56
N GLU A 92 8.56 -4.89 -11.79
CA GLU A 92 8.53 -6.32 -11.52
C GLU A 92 8.30 -7.14 -12.80
N GLN A 93 8.91 -8.34 -12.87
CA GLN A 93 8.53 -9.36 -13.85
C GLN A 93 7.46 -10.25 -13.22
N TYR A 94 6.28 -10.30 -13.83
CA TYR A 94 5.17 -11.08 -13.33
C TYR A 94 4.40 -11.71 -14.50
N GLN A 95 4.13 -13.02 -14.43
CA GLN A 95 3.43 -13.77 -15.49
C GLN A 95 3.97 -13.47 -16.90
N ASP A 96 5.30 -13.56 -17.08
CA ASP A 96 6.02 -13.32 -18.33
C ASP A 96 5.83 -11.92 -18.95
N LYS A 97 5.45 -10.91 -18.14
CA LYS A 97 5.35 -9.50 -18.54
C LYS A 97 6.06 -8.59 -17.55
N THR A 98 6.62 -7.50 -18.08
CA THR A 98 7.12 -6.38 -17.27
C THR A 98 5.96 -5.54 -16.79
N TYR A 99 5.88 -5.33 -15.48
CA TYR A 99 4.98 -4.38 -14.85
C TYR A 99 5.79 -3.20 -14.30
N TYR A 100 5.36 -1.99 -14.66
CA TYR A 100 5.89 -0.74 -14.14
C TYR A 100 5.19 -0.40 -12.83
N GLY A 101 5.97 -0.26 -11.75
CA GLY A 101 5.47 0.02 -10.42
C GLY A 101 5.43 1.50 -10.10
N TYR A 102 4.42 1.90 -9.34
CA TYR A 102 4.18 3.27 -8.89
C TYR A 102 3.62 3.28 -7.47
N GLU A 103 3.80 4.39 -6.76
CA GLU A 103 3.18 4.65 -5.47
C GLU A 103 2.30 5.90 -5.56
N LEU A 104 1.01 5.75 -5.26
CA LEU A 104 0.11 6.88 -5.02
C LEU A 104 0.24 7.29 -3.55
N ILE A 105 0.92 8.39 -3.29
CA ILE A 105 1.21 8.90 -1.95
C ILE A 105 0.13 9.92 -1.57
N LEU A 106 -0.51 9.72 -0.42
CA LEU A 106 -1.60 10.53 0.08
C LEU A 106 -1.20 11.12 1.44
N LYS A 107 -1.23 12.45 1.57
CA LYS A 107 -1.02 13.09 2.86
C LYS A 107 -2.28 12.98 3.72
N LEU A 108 -2.14 12.42 4.91
CA LEU A 108 -3.29 12.28 5.81
C LEU A 108 -3.67 13.65 6.39
N PRO A 109 -4.97 13.93 6.57
CA PRO A 109 -5.41 15.12 7.27
C PRO A 109 -5.00 15.06 8.76
N GLU A 110 -4.76 16.22 9.34
CA GLU A 110 -4.54 16.36 10.78
C GLU A 110 -5.88 16.24 11.52
N ILE A 111 -6.00 15.23 12.39
CA ILE A 111 -7.21 14.96 13.17
C ILE A 111 -6.80 14.73 14.62
N ASP A 112 -7.51 15.32 15.58
CA ASP A 112 -7.17 15.13 17.00
C ASP A 112 -7.81 13.86 17.60
N ALA A 113 -7.74 12.73 16.90
CA ALA A 113 -8.32 11.48 17.36
C ALA A 113 -7.70 10.24 16.70
N THR A 114 -7.47 9.19 17.49
CA THR A 114 -7.14 7.86 16.98
C THR A 114 -8.30 7.29 16.18
N TYR A 115 -8.04 6.69 15.01
CA TYR A 115 -9.07 6.08 14.18
C TYR A 115 -8.58 4.82 13.47
N LEU A 116 -9.55 3.97 13.10
CA LEU A 116 -9.34 2.69 12.45
C LEU A 116 -10.29 2.55 11.26
N MET A 117 -9.73 2.20 10.09
CA MET A 117 -10.46 1.77 8.91
C MET A 117 -10.06 0.32 8.60
N ASP A 118 -10.85 -0.66 9.05
CA ASP A 118 -10.57 -2.09 8.81
C ASP A 118 -10.51 -2.46 7.33
N LYS A 119 -11.26 -1.74 6.49
CA LYS A 119 -11.17 -1.79 5.03
C LYS A 119 -11.05 -0.37 4.51
N LEU A 120 -9.83 0.02 4.15
CA LEU A 120 -9.51 1.29 3.53
C LEU A 120 -9.82 1.23 2.02
N TYR A 121 -10.60 2.19 1.56
CA TYR A 121 -10.82 2.46 0.15
C TYR A 121 -10.28 3.83 -0.22
N ILE A 122 -9.62 3.92 -1.38
CA ILE A 122 -9.18 5.16 -2.00
C ILE A 122 -10.07 5.40 -3.21
N LYS A 123 -10.83 6.50 -3.17
CA LYS A 123 -11.60 6.98 -4.31
C LYS A 123 -10.83 8.09 -5.00
N LEU A 124 -10.56 7.89 -6.28
CA LEU A 124 -9.86 8.81 -7.15
C LEU A 124 -10.83 9.34 -8.21
N ASN A 125 -11.15 10.63 -8.14
CA ASN A 125 -11.84 11.31 -9.23
C ASN A 125 -10.78 11.73 -10.25
N TYR A 126 -10.64 10.94 -11.30
CA TYR A 126 -9.58 11.06 -12.30
C TYR A 126 -10.18 11.44 -13.64
N HIS A 127 -9.81 12.61 -14.15
CA HIS A 127 -10.34 13.17 -15.38
C HIS A 127 -11.89 13.28 -15.36
N HIS A 128 -12.62 12.36 -16.00
CA HIS A 128 -14.10 12.31 -16.01
C HIS A 128 -14.66 11.03 -15.38
N ASP A 129 -13.78 10.18 -14.86
CA ASP A 129 -14.10 8.88 -14.30
C ASP A 129 -13.83 8.86 -12.80
N VAL A 130 -14.42 7.88 -12.15
CA VAL A 130 -14.33 7.68 -10.72
C VAL A 130 -13.85 6.26 -10.48
N TYR A 131 -12.66 6.15 -9.89
CA TYR A 131 -12.07 4.88 -9.53
C TYR A 131 -12.12 4.68 -8.04
N GLU A 132 -12.42 3.46 -7.61
CA GLU A 132 -12.41 3.04 -6.21
C GLU A 132 -11.46 1.85 -6.08
N PHE A 133 -10.44 2.02 -5.25
CA PHE A 133 -9.42 1.00 -5.01
C PHE A 133 -9.49 0.56 -3.56
N PHE A 134 -9.55 -0.76 -3.34
CA PHE A 134 -9.26 -1.33 -2.03
C PHE A 134 -7.77 -1.21 -1.74
N ALA A 135 -7.42 -0.49 -0.68
CA ALA A 135 -6.05 -0.16 -0.32
C ALA A 135 -5.58 -0.82 0.98
N GLY A 136 -6.39 -1.69 1.59
CA GLY A 136 -6.00 -2.49 2.74
C GLY A 136 -6.62 -1.99 4.04
N ARG A 137 -5.82 -1.65 5.04
CA ARG A 137 -6.26 -1.23 6.39
C ARG A 137 -5.51 0.04 6.80
N LEU A 138 -6.15 0.92 7.56
CA LEU A 138 -5.50 2.10 8.12
C LEU A 138 -5.79 2.20 9.61
N TYR A 139 -4.74 2.29 10.42
CA TYR A 139 -4.83 2.64 11.83
C TYR A 139 -3.90 3.80 12.11
N VAL A 140 -4.43 4.86 12.72
CA VAL A 140 -3.66 6.06 13.08
C VAL A 140 -3.80 6.28 14.57
N GLU A 141 -2.67 6.29 15.28
CA GLU A 141 -2.59 6.53 16.72
C GLU A 141 -1.75 7.78 17.02
N TYR A 142 -2.20 8.57 17.99
CA TYR A 142 -1.51 9.78 18.43
C TYR A 142 -0.69 9.48 19.68
N PRO A 143 0.63 9.73 19.68
CA PRO A 143 1.49 9.41 20.82
C PRO A 143 1.10 10.22 22.05
N GLU A 144 1.07 9.55 23.20
CA GLU A 144 0.82 10.19 24.49
C GLU A 144 2.00 11.08 24.90
N GLN A 145 1.69 12.16 25.64
CA GLN A 145 2.74 13.04 26.17
C GLN A 145 3.66 12.27 27.14
N GLN A 146 4.97 12.50 27.03
CA GLN A 146 6.02 11.82 27.82
C GLN A 146 6.21 10.32 27.52
N ALA A 147 5.72 9.83 26.38
CA ALA A 147 5.93 8.45 25.99
C ALA A 147 7.39 8.19 25.54
N ASN A 148 8.22 7.61 26.41
CA ASN A 148 9.49 6.92 26.07
C ASN A 148 10.13 6.34 27.36
N HIS A 149 9.40 5.47 28.06
CA HIS A 149 9.82 4.96 29.38
C HIS A 149 10.89 3.87 29.30
N ILE A 150 10.97 3.14 28.18
CA ILE A 150 11.97 2.10 27.94
C ILE A 150 13.06 2.66 27.04
N HIS A 151 14.31 2.57 27.50
CA HIS A 151 15.47 2.83 26.66
C HIS A 151 15.73 1.64 25.73
N TRP A 152 15.64 1.91 24.42
CA TRP A 152 15.94 0.98 23.34
C TRP A 152 17.06 1.54 22.46
N TYR A 153 17.80 0.66 21.78
CA TYR A 153 18.95 1.05 20.97
C TYR A 153 19.06 0.30 19.63
N GLY A 154 18.19 -0.68 19.40
CA GLY A 154 18.11 -1.43 18.16
C GLY A 154 16.69 -1.88 17.87
N ILE A 155 16.32 -1.88 16.60
CA ILE A 155 15.07 -2.48 16.13
C ILE A 155 15.34 -3.18 14.80
N GLU A 156 14.91 -4.42 14.69
CA GLU A 156 15.02 -5.23 13.47
C GLU A 156 13.72 -6.02 13.24
N GLY A 157 13.48 -6.41 12.00
CA GLY A 157 12.31 -7.20 11.64
C GLY A 157 12.69 -8.40 10.81
N ILE A 158 11.99 -9.50 11.06
CA ILE A 158 12.15 -10.76 10.34
C ILE A 158 10.91 -10.96 9.49
N LYS A 159 11.14 -11.30 8.22
CA LYS A 159 10.10 -11.65 7.26
C LYS A 159 9.67 -13.10 7.41
N ASP A 160 8.43 -13.37 7.03
CA ASP A 160 7.93 -14.73 6.79
C ASP A 160 8.49 -15.30 5.47
N ASP A 161 8.02 -16.48 5.05
CA ASP A 161 8.25 -17.06 3.72
C ASP A 161 7.71 -16.18 2.58
N LEU A 162 6.78 -15.27 2.90
CA LEU A 162 6.25 -14.22 2.03
C LEU A 162 6.84 -12.86 2.44
N PRO A 163 6.72 -11.79 1.62
CA PRO A 163 7.25 -10.45 1.93
C PRO A 163 6.52 -9.72 3.08
N ARG A 164 6.08 -10.45 4.11
CA ARG A 164 5.26 -10.01 5.24
C ARG A 164 6.09 -9.98 6.52
N LEU A 165 5.80 -9.02 7.38
CA LEU A 165 6.46 -8.90 8.68
C LEU A 165 5.95 -10.01 9.61
N PHE A 166 6.87 -10.82 10.11
CA PHE A 166 6.56 -11.94 10.99
C PHE A 166 6.93 -11.65 12.43
N GLN A 167 8.07 -11.00 12.64
CA GLN A 167 8.63 -10.82 13.97
C GLN A 167 9.41 -9.50 14.03
N ILE A 168 9.34 -8.85 15.18
CA ILE A 168 10.11 -7.64 15.48
C ILE A 168 11.00 -7.97 16.68
N ILE A 169 12.29 -7.65 16.58
CA ILE A 169 13.23 -7.78 17.69
C ILE A 169 13.66 -6.37 18.08
N VAL A 170 13.56 -6.08 19.36
CA VAL A 170 13.87 -4.77 19.94
C VAL A 170 14.97 -4.97 20.97
N ASP A 171 16.12 -4.36 20.75
CA ASP A 171 17.20 -4.38 21.73
C ASP A 171 16.96 -3.31 22.80
N VAL A 172 16.88 -3.76 24.05
CA VAL A 172 16.44 -2.93 25.18
C VAL A 172 17.24 -3.19 26.44
N ALA A 173 17.44 -2.13 27.23
CA ALA A 173 17.95 -2.26 28.59
C ALA A 173 16.78 -2.33 29.57
N LEU A 174 16.13 -3.50 29.65
CA LEU A 174 14.89 -3.67 30.41
C LEU A 174 15.16 -3.59 31.92
N LYS A 175 14.48 -2.67 32.60
CA LYS A 175 14.49 -2.56 34.08
C LYS A 175 13.13 -2.81 34.72
N THR A 176 12.11 -2.96 33.89
CA THR A 176 10.69 -2.90 34.27
C THR A 176 9.95 -4.03 33.55
N GLU A 177 8.98 -4.63 34.23
CA GLU A 177 8.13 -5.67 33.64
C GLU A 177 7.24 -5.08 32.53
N ILE A 178 7.08 -5.82 31.43
CA ILE A 178 6.20 -5.47 30.33
C ILE A 178 4.82 -6.07 30.60
N ASP A 179 3.79 -5.23 30.62
CA ASP A 179 2.41 -5.67 30.80
C ASP A 179 1.84 -6.19 29.48
N THR A 180 2.02 -5.42 28.40
CA THR A 180 1.52 -5.78 27.07
C THR A 180 2.25 -5.03 25.95
N ILE A 181 2.18 -5.57 24.74
CA ILE A 181 2.76 -4.99 23.52
C ILE A 181 1.72 -4.99 22.42
N TYR A 182 1.62 -3.89 21.68
CA TYR A 182 0.79 -3.77 20.49
C TYR A 182 1.65 -3.51 19.25
N VAL A 183 1.23 -4.10 18.13
CA VAL A 183 1.71 -3.76 16.79
C VAL A 183 0.55 -3.12 16.05
N GLY A 184 0.63 -1.80 15.83
CA GLY A 184 -0.55 -1.03 15.44
C GLY A 184 -1.67 -1.16 16.49
N PRO A 185 -2.90 -1.54 16.10
CA PRO A 185 -4.02 -1.70 17.03
C PRO A 185 -4.05 -3.07 17.72
N ASP A 186 -3.19 -4.00 17.33
CA ASP A 186 -3.35 -5.41 17.65
C ASP A 186 -2.43 -5.83 18.82
N GLU A 187 -3.01 -6.33 19.91
CA GLU A 187 -2.26 -6.87 21.04
C GLU A 187 -1.49 -8.12 20.59
N THR A 188 -0.18 -8.14 20.86
CA THR A 188 0.74 -9.05 20.21
C THR A 188 1.57 -9.84 21.24
N PRO A 189 1.67 -11.17 21.13
CA PRO A 189 2.52 -11.97 22.01
C PRO A 189 3.99 -11.58 21.92
N PHE A 190 4.71 -11.70 23.03
CA PHE A 190 6.14 -11.41 23.07
C PHE A 190 6.89 -12.37 24.00
N HIS A 191 8.20 -12.44 23.80
CA HIS A 191 9.14 -13.16 24.64
C HIS A 191 10.29 -12.24 25.05
N LEU A 192 10.73 -12.34 26.29
CA LEU A 192 11.87 -11.60 26.81
C LEU A 192 13.14 -12.46 26.68
N GLY A 193 14.13 -11.95 25.97
CA GLY A 193 15.50 -12.45 26.01
C GLY A 193 16.30 -11.78 27.13
N LEU A 194 17.64 -11.91 27.06
CA LEU A 194 18.53 -11.26 28.02
C LEU A 194 18.55 -9.74 27.85
N ASP A 195 18.73 -9.29 26.61
CA ASP A 195 18.88 -7.86 26.26
C ASP A 195 17.93 -7.45 25.10
N ASN A 196 16.89 -8.25 24.86
CA ASN A 196 15.94 -7.99 23.78
C ASN A 196 14.50 -8.42 24.11
N ILE A 197 13.57 -7.80 23.40
CA ILE A 197 12.16 -8.19 23.32
C ILE A 197 11.95 -8.78 21.94
N ILE A 198 11.33 -9.96 21.92
CA ILE A 198 10.98 -10.66 20.70
C ILE A 198 9.46 -10.61 20.55
N ILE A 199 8.96 -9.83 19.60
CA ILE A 199 7.53 -9.58 19.37
C ILE A 199 7.06 -10.44 18.18
N GLN A 200 6.01 -11.25 18.39
CA GLN A 200 5.47 -12.18 17.41
C GLN A 200 4.28 -11.56 16.68
N VAL A 201 4.52 -10.90 15.55
CA VAL A 201 3.49 -10.16 14.82
C VAL A 201 2.35 -11.11 14.42
N LEU A 202 1.11 -10.71 14.73
CA LEU A 202 -0.05 -11.51 14.38
C LEU A 202 -0.16 -11.67 12.85
N PRO A 203 -0.55 -12.85 12.34
CA PRO A 203 -0.68 -13.06 10.90
C PRO A 203 -1.60 -12.02 10.25
N ASN A 204 -1.04 -11.19 9.38
CA ASN A 204 -1.76 -10.22 8.57
C ASN A 204 -1.21 -10.26 7.14
N ASP A 205 -2.07 -10.60 6.19
CA ASP A 205 -1.68 -10.77 4.79
C ASP A 205 -1.19 -9.48 4.14
N TYR A 206 -1.58 -8.32 4.65
CA TYR A 206 -1.28 -7.01 4.09
C TYR A 206 -0.24 -6.23 4.90
N LEU A 207 0.28 -6.77 6.00
CA LEU A 207 1.32 -6.11 6.79
C LEU A 207 2.71 -6.48 6.23
N PHE A 208 3.19 -5.66 5.30
CA PHE A 208 4.41 -5.96 4.56
C PHE A 208 5.67 -5.64 5.35
N SER A 209 6.00 -4.36 5.54
CA SER A 209 7.31 -3.99 6.10
C SER A 209 7.30 -2.76 7.00
N THR A 210 6.15 -2.11 7.21
CA THR A 210 6.09 -0.87 7.97
C THR A 210 5.01 -0.92 9.04
N THR A 211 5.37 -0.57 10.27
CA THR A 211 4.47 -0.42 11.42
C THR A 211 5.19 0.29 12.56
N PHE A 212 4.41 0.77 13.54
CA PHE A 212 4.93 1.14 14.86
C PHE A 212 4.67 0.02 15.87
N VAL A 213 5.30 0.12 17.05
CA VAL A 213 5.07 -0.75 18.19
C VAL A 213 4.77 0.11 19.42
N LYS A 214 3.80 -0.29 20.22
CA LYS A 214 3.49 0.31 21.52
C LYS A 214 3.79 -0.70 22.63
N VAL A 215 4.67 -0.33 23.54
CA VAL A 215 5.04 -1.14 24.72
C VAL A 215 4.46 -0.48 25.95
N ILE A 216 3.69 -1.23 26.74
CA ILE A 216 3.05 -0.75 27.97
C ILE A 216 3.69 -1.45 29.17
N THR A 217 4.06 -0.66 30.17
CA THR A 217 4.57 -1.13 31.46
C THR A 217 3.87 -0.39 32.60
N SER A 218 4.09 -0.88 33.82
CA SER A 218 3.67 -0.20 35.05
C SER A 218 4.25 1.21 35.22
N GLU A 219 5.35 1.55 34.54
CA GLU A 219 5.99 2.87 34.60
C GLU A 219 5.49 3.83 33.51
N GLY A 220 4.86 3.32 32.45
CA GLY A 220 4.30 4.13 31.37
C GLY A 220 4.38 3.46 29.99
N ILE A 221 4.31 4.27 28.94
CA ILE A 221 4.19 3.81 27.55
C ILE A 221 5.42 4.20 26.74
N THR A 222 5.90 3.28 25.91
CA THR A 222 6.96 3.56 24.94
C THR A 222 6.46 3.24 23.55
N TYR A 223 6.50 4.23 22.65
CA TYR A 223 6.27 4.01 21.23
C TYR A 223 7.61 3.81 20.54
N LEU A 224 7.76 2.69 19.85
CA LEU A 224 8.80 2.53 18.83
C LEU A 224 8.27 3.14 17.54
N PRO A 225 9.08 3.95 16.84
CA PRO A 225 8.61 4.75 15.72
C PRO A 225 8.12 3.87 14.55
N TYR A 226 7.38 4.50 13.65
CA TYR A 226 7.05 3.90 12.35
C TYR A 226 8.33 3.63 11.55
N PHE A 227 8.70 2.36 11.40
CA PHE A 227 9.97 1.93 10.81
C PHE A 227 9.75 0.99 9.62
N SER A 228 10.62 1.07 8.60
CA SER A 228 10.66 0.12 7.49
C SER A 228 11.64 -1.01 7.80
N TYR A 229 11.09 -2.17 8.18
CA TYR A 229 11.85 -3.32 8.68
C TYR A 229 12.67 -4.04 7.60
N PHE A 230 12.23 -3.97 6.34
CA PHE A 230 12.94 -4.50 5.18
C PHE A 230 12.38 -3.91 3.89
N VAL A 231 13.16 -3.98 2.81
CA VAL A 231 12.70 -3.56 1.48
C VAL A 231 12.12 -4.75 0.73
N ASN A 232 10.91 -4.57 0.17
CA ASN A 232 10.22 -5.58 -0.62
C ASN A 232 10.41 -5.31 -2.11
N TYR A 233 10.84 -6.32 -2.87
CA TYR A 233 11.13 -6.19 -4.31
C TYR A 233 10.29 -7.11 -5.22
N GLU A 234 9.34 -7.86 -4.67
CA GLU A 234 8.55 -8.86 -5.42
C GLU A 234 7.09 -8.95 -4.89
N LEU A 235 6.40 -7.82 -4.80
CA LEU A 235 5.06 -7.75 -4.21
C LEU A 235 4.02 -8.52 -5.04
N LEU A 236 4.13 -8.52 -6.38
CA LEU A 236 3.19 -9.24 -7.23
C LEU A 236 3.32 -10.76 -7.06
N SER A 237 4.49 -11.26 -6.64
CA SER A 237 4.74 -12.69 -6.40
C SER A 237 3.90 -13.24 -5.25
N ALA A 238 3.52 -12.39 -4.29
CA ALA A 238 2.64 -12.76 -3.17
C ALA A 238 1.19 -13.03 -3.62
N ARG A 239 0.80 -12.60 -4.83
CA ARG A 239 -0.54 -12.77 -5.41
C ARG A 239 -1.68 -12.18 -4.58
N LEU A 240 -1.38 -11.14 -3.79
CA LEU A 240 -2.34 -10.44 -2.95
C LEU A 240 -2.86 -9.14 -3.58
N HIS A 241 -2.67 -8.96 -4.90
CA HIS A 241 -3.11 -7.77 -5.61
C HIS A 241 -4.56 -7.89 -6.11
N HIS A 242 -5.19 -6.75 -6.31
CA HIS A 242 -6.51 -6.62 -6.91
C HIS A 242 -6.40 -5.95 -8.28
N ASN A 243 -7.18 -6.46 -9.24
CA ASN A 243 -7.13 -6.02 -10.62
C ASN A 243 -8.23 -4.99 -10.88
N TYR A 244 -7.85 -3.86 -11.45
CA TYR A 244 -8.75 -2.78 -11.82
C TYR A 244 -8.53 -2.39 -13.27
N VAL A 245 -9.59 -1.92 -13.90
CA VAL A 245 -9.56 -1.40 -15.27
C VAL A 245 -9.71 0.11 -15.23
N ILE A 246 -8.80 0.81 -15.91
CA ILE A 246 -8.86 2.24 -16.17
C ILE A 246 -9.18 2.51 -17.64
N TYR A 247 -9.94 3.59 -17.87
CA TYR A 247 -10.45 4.05 -19.17
C TYR A 247 -9.82 5.37 -19.63
#